data_AF-A0A8K0HQX0-F1
#
_entry.id   AF-A0A8K0HQX0-F1
#
_cell.length_a   1.000
_cell.length_b   1.000
_cell.length_c   1.000
_cell.angle_alpha   90.00
_cell.angle_beta   90.00
_cell.angle_gamma   90.00
#
_symmetry.space_group_name_H-M   'P 1'
#
loop_
_entity.id
_entity.type
_entity.pdbx_description
1 polymer ?
#
loop_
_entity_poly.entity_id
_entity_poly.type
_entity_poly.pdbx_seq_one_letter_code
_entity_poly.pdbx_strand_id
1 'polypeptide(L)'
;MLVSMLVLYIGCTEARLLHPQKVHVYIRNDLGGGLKLNVHCKSKDDDLGLKVIDPNGIWEFHFTSSFWGNTQFYCEKSCHGALFFPFKVHVLIRNDVGSTLKLHCKSADDDLGVKVVPPSQTWDFRFRSSFWGNTRFYCSVEWPGAAHNFDAYVEHRDACTTCAWSIEPENPYIPEKINVDIFNDLGQGFNMTIHCKSKNDDLGVHVVPPNGDWQFNFKTSFWGDTQFFCSVEWPGASHYFDAFIEKREFGVCTTCVWSIKPDQPCLVFKDKSVCYPWTS
;
A
#
# COMPACT_ATOMS: atom_id res chain seq x y z
N MET A 1 -0.58 -5.73 7.53
CA MET A 1 -1.00 -6.16 8.89
C MET A 1 -1.71 -7.50 8.78
N LEU A 2 -1.07 -8.60 9.19
CA LEU A 2 -1.72 -9.90 9.29
C LEU A 2 -2.71 -9.87 10.46
N VAL A 3 -3.98 -10.19 10.21
CA VAL A 3 -4.93 -10.50 11.28
C VAL A 3 -4.69 -11.95 11.68
N SER A 4 -3.91 -12.14 12.76
CA SER A 4 -3.77 -13.47 13.36
C SER A 4 -5.09 -13.86 14.01
N MET A 5 -5.89 -14.71 13.36
CA MET A 5 -7.02 -15.35 14.02
C MET A 5 -6.50 -16.31 15.09
N LEU A 6 -6.86 -16.05 16.34
CA LEU A 6 -6.55 -16.94 17.45
C LEU A 6 -7.49 -18.15 17.42
N VAL A 7 -7.11 -19.20 16.70
CA VAL A 7 -7.84 -20.48 16.73
C VAL A 7 -7.45 -21.24 18.00
N LEU A 8 -8.36 -21.25 18.98
CA LEU A 8 -8.21 -22.02 20.21
C LEU A 8 -8.32 -23.53 19.93
N TYR A 9 -7.17 -24.19 19.76
CA TYR A 9 -7.09 -25.65 19.72
C TYR A 9 -7.32 -26.25 21.11
N ILE A 10 -8.58 -26.56 21.42
CA ILE A 10 -8.91 -27.42 22.57
C ILE A 10 -8.79 -28.88 22.11
N GLY A 11 -7.60 -29.46 22.32
CA GLY A 11 -7.42 -30.90 22.14
C GLY A 11 -8.06 -31.67 23.28
N CYS A 12 -8.98 -32.58 22.97
CA CYS A 12 -9.40 -33.63 23.90
C CYS A 12 -9.76 -34.92 23.16
N THR A 13 -9.63 -36.04 23.87
CA THR A 13 -9.51 -37.42 23.36
C THR A 13 -10.78 -38.02 22.73
N GLU A 14 -10.61 -39.17 22.08
CA GLU A 14 -11.62 -39.89 21.29
C GLU A 14 -13.04 -39.94 21.89
N ALA A 15 -13.94 -39.15 21.32
CA ALA A 15 -15.35 -39.46 21.20
C ALA A 15 -15.83 -38.93 19.84
N ARG A 16 -16.53 -39.76 19.06
CA ARG A 16 -17.19 -39.32 17.82
C ARG A 16 -18.34 -38.37 18.15
N LEU A 17 -18.06 -37.08 18.30
CA LEU A 17 -19.07 -36.04 18.48
C LEU A 17 -19.78 -35.78 17.14
N LEU A 18 -20.85 -36.56 16.90
CA LEU A 18 -21.78 -36.46 15.78
C LEU A 18 -22.68 -35.21 15.86
N HIS A 19 -22.11 -34.02 16.09
CA HIS A 19 -22.88 -32.78 16.18
C HIS A 19 -22.24 -31.66 15.35
N PRO A 20 -22.98 -31.06 14.40
CA PRO A 20 -22.47 -29.95 13.61
C PRO A 20 -22.26 -28.73 14.52
N GLN A 21 -21.05 -28.16 14.52
CA GLN A 21 -20.72 -27.03 15.38
C GLN A 21 -21.16 -25.72 14.72
N LYS A 22 -21.94 -24.93 15.45
CA LYS A 22 -22.36 -23.58 15.06
C LYS A 22 -21.23 -22.60 15.38
N VAL A 23 -20.54 -22.11 14.36
CA VAL A 23 -19.47 -21.12 14.46
C VAL A 23 -20.07 -19.73 14.36
N HIS A 24 -19.71 -18.86 15.31
CA HIS A 24 -20.09 -17.45 15.32
C HIS A 24 -18.88 -16.59 14.93
N VAL A 25 -19.08 -15.66 14.00
CA VAL A 25 -18.05 -14.75 13.49
C VAL A 25 -18.47 -13.32 13.82
N TYR A 26 -17.55 -12.58 14.44
CA TYR A 26 -17.72 -11.19 14.85
C TYR A 26 -16.66 -10.35 14.16
N ILE A 27 -17.09 -9.35 13.39
CA ILE A 27 -16.20 -8.42 12.68
C ILE A 27 -16.47 -7.04 13.22
N ARG A 28 -15.47 -6.45 13.88
CA ARG A 28 -15.57 -5.15 14.54
C ARG A 28 -14.82 -4.07 13.76
N ASN A 29 -15.42 -2.88 13.66
CA ASN A 29 -14.77 -1.73 13.06
C ASN A 29 -14.09 -0.87 14.13
N ASP A 30 -12.78 -1.09 14.32
CA ASP A 30 -11.91 -0.26 15.17
C ASP A 30 -11.05 0.73 14.33
N LEU A 31 -11.52 1.15 13.15
CA LEU A 31 -10.83 2.17 12.34
C LEU A 31 -11.02 3.57 12.96
N GLY A 32 -9.89 4.25 13.20
CA GLY A 32 -9.89 5.63 13.72
C GLY A 32 -10.45 6.66 12.73
N GLY A 33 -10.81 7.84 13.24
CA GLY A 33 -11.21 8.98 12.41
C GLY A 33 -12.61 8.92 11.80
N GLY A 34 -13.52 8.09 12.33
CA GLY A 34 -14.90 7.99 11.86
C GLY A 34 -15.08 7.22 10.54
N LEU A 35 -14.07 6.43 10.15
CA LEU A 35 -14.08 5.65 8.92
C LEU A 35 -15.01 4.43 9.02
N LYS A 36 -15.78 4.17 7.96
CA LYS A 36 -16.58 2.94 7.82
C LYS A 36 -15.69 1.81 7.30
N LEU A 37 -15.81 0.63 7.90
CA LEU A 37 -15.12 -0.58 7.44
C LEU A 37 -16.05 -1.35 6.50
N ASN A 38 -15.66 -1.48 5.23
CA ASN A 38 -16.37 -2.33 4.28
C ASN A 38 -15.73 -3.73 4.28
N VAL A 39 -16.52 -4.78 4.49
CA VAL A 39 -16.06 -6.18 4.47
C VAL A 39 -16.97 -7.02 3.59
N HIS A 40 -16.37 -7.85 2.74
CA HIS A 40 -17.09 -8.86 1.98
C HIS A 40 -16.72 -10.24 2.54
N CYS A 41 -17.71 -11.10 2.84
CA CYS A 41 -17.48 -12.45 3.34
C CYS A 41 -18.22 -13.49 2.49
N LYS A 42 -17.51 -14.53 2.06
CA LYS A 42 -18.09 -15.66 1.33
C LYS A 42 -17.42 -16.98 1.68
N SER A 43 -18.14 -18.08 1.51
CA SER A 43 -17.61 -19.44 1.53
C SER A 43 -17.59 -19.99 0.09
N LYS A 44 -17.44 -21.31 -0.04
CA LYS A 44 -17.61 -22.00 -1.32
C LYS A 44 -19.09 -22.02 -1.77
N ASP A 45 -20.01 -22.14 -0.82
CA ASP A 45 -21.41 -22.51 -1.07
C ASP A 45 -22.39 -21.36 -0.78
N ASP A 46 -22.00 -20.41 0.10
CA ASP A 46 -22.79 -19.23 0.51
C ASP A 46 -21.98 -17.93 0.37
N ASP A 47 -22.60 -16.88 -0.18
CA ASP A 47 -22.06 -15.52 -0.22
C ASP A 47 -22.90 -14.57 0.66
N LEU A 48 -22.26 -13.89 1.61
CA LEU A 48 -22.94 -12.97 2.55
C LEU A 48 -22.97 -11.52 2.04
N GLY A 49 -22.30 -11.26 0.91
CA GLY A 49 -22.18 -9.96 0.27
C GLY A 49 -21.33 -8.95 1.02
N LEU A 50 -21.37 -7.71 0.53
CA LEU A 50 -20.69 -6.58 1.14
C LEU A 50 -21.46 -6.07 2.37
N LYS A 51 -20.75 -5.83 3.47
CA LYS A 51 -21.24 -5.19 4.68
C LYS A 51 -20.43 -3.95 4.99
N VAL A 52 -21.15 -2.88 5.34
CA VAL A 52 -20.58 -1.61 5.75
C VAL A 52 -20.77 -1.52 7.26
N ILE A 53 -19.67 -1.52 8.00
CA ILE A 53 -19.67 -1.50 9.45
C ILE A 53 -19.32 -0.07 9.86
N ASP A 54 -20.24 0.61 10.52
CA ASP A 54 -20.04 1.97 11.04
C ASP A 54 -18.94 2.02 12.12
N PRO A 55 -18.38 3.19 12.46
CA PRO A 55 -17.30 3.31 13.46
C PRO A 55 -17.71 2.73 14.82
N ASN A 56 -16.87 1.88 15.41
CA ASN A 56 -17.14 1.06 16.60
C ASN A 56 -18.27 0.02 16.45
N GLY A 57 -18.84 -0.13 15.25
CA GLY A 57 -19.86 -1.12 14.94
C GLY A 57 -19.29 -2.54 14.93
N ILE A 58 -20.18 -3.50 15.13
CA ILE A 58 -19.89 -4.94 15.01
C ILE A 58 -20.89 -5.52 14.01
N TRP A 59 -20.39 -6.28 13.04
CA TRP A 59 -21.22 -7.16 12.24
C TRP A 59 -21.00 -8.61 12.68
N GLU A 60 -22.12 -9.32 12.87
CA GLU A 60 -22.16 -10.70 13.33
C GLU A 60 -22.82 -11.58 12.28
N PHE A 61 -22.24 -12.75 12.03
CA PHE A 61 -22.91 -13.82 11.32
C PHE A 61 -22.53 -15.17 11.93
N HIS A 62 -23.29 -16.20 11.60
CA HIS A 62 -23.00 -17.55 12.03
C HIS A 62 -23.16 -18.53 10.88
N PHE A 63 -22.35 -19.57 10.88
CA PHE A 63 -22.49 -20.69 9.98
C PHE A 63 -22.36 -22.00 10.76
N THR A 64 -22.84 -23.08 10.16
CA THR A 64 -22.76 -24.41 10.76
C THR A 64 -21.72 -25.20 10.01
N SER A 65 -20.71 -25.73 10.71
CA SER A 65 -19.72 -26.61 10.08
C SER A 65 -20.41 -27.85 9.51
N SER A 66 -20.23 -28.08 8.20
CA SER A 66 -20.77 -29.27 7.54
C SER A 66 -20.11 -30.55 8.08
N PHE A 67 -20.81 -31.68 7.95
CA PHE A 67 -20.40 -32.99 8.49
C PHE A 67 -19.04 -33.50 7.97
N TRP A 68 -18.50 -32.87 6.92
CA TRP A 68 -17.19 -33.15 6.31
C TRP A 68 -16.13 -32.08 6.60
N GLY A 69 -16.34 -31.21 7.59
CA GLY A 69 -15.29 -30.39 8.24
C GLY A 69 -14.74 -29.18 7.48
N ASN A 70 -15.27 -28.86 6.29
CA ASN A 70 -14.57 -27.98 5.33
C ASN A 70 -15.21 -26.60 5.07
N THR A 71 -16.29 -26.24 5.78
CA THR A 71 -16.95 -24.94 5.57
C THR A 71 -16.10 -23.80 6.16
N GLN A 72 -15.34 -23.12 5.30
CA GLN A 72 -14.56 -21.92 5.64
C GLN A 72 -15.16 -20.69 4.96
N PHE A 73 -15.30 -19.59 5.71
CA PHE A 73 -15.65 -18.27 5.19
C PHE A 73 -14.40 -17.41 5.09
N TYR A 74 -14.16 -16.84 3.92
CA TYR A 74 -13.09 -15.89 3.65
C TYR A 74 -13.69 -14.48 3.68
N CYS A 75 -13.10 -13.61 4.49
CA CYS A 75 -13.56 -12.25 4.73
C CYS A 75 -12.47 -11.25 4.39
N GLU A 76 -12.74 -10.35 3.45
CA GLU A 76 -11.76 -9.38 2.95
C GLU A 76 -12.28 -7.94 3.08
N LYS A 77 -11.38 -7.03 3.45
CA LYS A 77 -11.67 -5.59 3.49
C LYS A 77 -11.81 -5.05 2.07
N SER A 78 -12.87 -4.29 1.81
CA SER A 78 -13.02 -3.52 0.58
C SER A 78 -12.52 -2.09 0.80
N CYS A 79 -11.54 -1.68 0.00
CA CYS A 79 -10.84 -0.41 0.15
C CYS A 79 -11.63 0.82 -0.34
N HIS A 80 -12.75 0.64 -1.03
CA HIS A 80 -13.63 1.75 -1.44
C HIS A 80 -14.91 1.82 -0.60
N GLY A 81 -15.21 3.04 -0.15
CA GLY A 81 -16.46 3.37 0.53
C GLY A 81 -17.68 3.01 -0.31
N ALA A 82 -18.72 2.50 0.35
CA ALA A 82 -19.94 2.04 -0.29
C ALA A 82 -20.59 3.11 -1.19
N LEU A 83 -20.79 2.76 -2.46
CA LEU A 83 -21.88 3.16 -3.38
C LEU A 83 -21.56 2.63 -4.81
N PHE A 84 -22.29 1.60 -5.30
CA PHE A 84 -22.13 0.89 -6.61
C PHE A 84 -21.00 -0.19 -6.59
N PHE A 85 -21.11 -1.39 -7.17
CA PHE A 85 -21.31 -1.87 -8.57
C PHE A 85 -20.15 -1.53 -9.52
N PRO A 86 -19.78 -2.42 -10.48
CA PRO A 86 -18.50 -2.40 -11.20
C PRO A 86 -18.22 -1.05 -11.89
N PHE A 87 -17.20 -0.37 -11.38
CA PHE A 87 -16.89 1.01 -11.73
C PHE A 87 -16.08 1.09 -13.02
N LYS A 88 -16.30 2.14 -13.80
CA LYS A 88 -15.48 2.43 -14.97
C LYS A 88 -14.16 3.02 -14.51
N VAL A 89 -13.09 2.26 -14.67
CA VAL A 89 -11.72 2.75 -14.49
C VAL A 89 -11.19 3.20 -15.86
N HIS A 90 -10.52 4.35 -15.88
CA HIS A 90 -9.84 4.89 -17.07
C HIS A 90 -8.33 4.91 -16.82
N VAL A 91 -7.59 4.05 -17.52
CA VAL A 91 -6.12 4.01 -17.46
C VAL A 91 -5.57 4.81 -18.62
N LEU A 92 -4.69 5.77 -18.35
CA LEU A 92 -3.99 6.58 -19.36
C LEU A 92 -2.48 6.38 -19.19
N ILE A 93 -1.77 6.11 -20.28
CA ILE A 93 -0.32 5.87 -20.29
C ILE A 93 0.31 6.82 -21.30
N ARG A 94 0.99 7.85 -20.78
CA ARG A 94 1.75 8.82 -21.56
C ARG A 94 3.18 8.33 -21.80
N ASN A 95 3.71 8.57 -23.00
CA ASN A 95 5.10 8.31 -23.33
C ASN A 95 5.94 9.59 -23.22
N ASP A 96 6.72 9.73 -22.15
CA ASP A 96 7.71 10.79 -21.96
C ASP A 96 9.17 10.25 -22.03
N VAL A 97 9.37 9.07 -22.64
CA VAL A 97 10.71 8.45 -22.84
C VAL A 97 11.57 9.24 -23.84
N GLY A 98 10.96 10.10 -24.66
CA GLY A 98 11.64 10.83 -25.74
C GLY A 98 11.90 10.00 -27.01
N SER A 99 11.54 8.72 -27.01
CA SER A 99 11.58 7.82 -28.18
C SER A 99 10.24 7.09 -28.36
N THR A 100 10.08 6.32 -29.43
CA THR A 100 8.85 5.53 -29.64
C THR A 100 8.77 4.40 -28.63
N LEU A 101 7.65 4.31 -27.92
CA LEU A 101 7.37 3.31 -26.90
C LEU A 101 6.49 2.20 -27.47
N LYS A 102 6.93 0.95 -27.41
CA LYS A 102 6.01 -0.20 -27.54
C LYS A 102 5.38 -0.46 -26.18
N LEU A 103 4.07 -0.62 -26.14
CA LEU A 103 3.28 -0.85 -24.94
C LEU A 103 2.32 -2.02 -25.19
N HIS A 104 2.29 -3.02 -24.30
CA HIS A 104 1.33 -4.11 -24.37
C HIS A 104 0.72 -4.34 -22.99
N CYS A 105 -0.60 -4.27 -22.89
CA CYS A 105 -1.34 -4.44 -21.64
C CYS A 105 -2.35 -5.58 -21.74
N LYS A 106 -2.53 -6.33 -20.65
CA LYS A 106 -3.53 -7.40 -20.53
C LYS A 106 -3.95 -7.66 -19.08
N SER A 107 -5.14 -8.21 -18.90
CA SER A 107 -5.62 -8.80 -17.65
C SER A 107 -5.55 -10.33 -17.72
N ALA A 108 -6.28 -11.03 -16.83
CA ALA A 108 -6.50 -12.47 -16.95
C ALA A 108 -7.47 -12.82 -18.10
N ASP A 109 -8.42 -11.93 -18.38
CA ASP A 109 -9.56 -12.17 -19.28
C ASP A 109 -9.44 -11.39 -20.61
N ASP A 110 -8.75 -10.25 -20.62
CA ASP A 110 -8.65 -9.32 -21.75
C ASP A 110 -7.18 -9.09 -22.17
N ASP A 111 -6.84 -9.33 -23.43
CA ASP A 111 -5.57 -8.87 -24.02
C ASP A 111 -5.82 -7.67 -24.95
N LEU A 112 -5.21 -6.52 -24.64
CA LEU A 112 -5.41 -5.27 -25.38
C LEU A 112 -4.48 -5.14 -26.61
N GLY A 113 -3.54 -6.08 -26.76
CA GLY A 113 -2.54 -6.14 -27.82
C GLY A 113 -1.44 -5.08 -27.72
N VAL A 114 -0.42 -5.24 -28.56
CA VAL A 114 0.71 -4.28 -28.65
C VAL A 114 0.25 -2.97 -29.29
N LYS A 115 0.72 -1.86 -28.74
CA LYS A 115 0.54 -0.47 -29.21
C LYS A 115 1.90 0.16 -29.42
N VAL A 116 1.98 1.06 -30.40
CA VAL A 116 3.17 1.86 -30.68
C VAL A 116 2.81 3.30 -30.39
N VAL A 117 3.36 3.86 -29.31
CA VAL A 117 3.03 5.19 -28.78
C VAL A 117 4.20 6.13 -29.12
N PRO A 118 4.01 7.14 -29.98
CA PRO A 118 5.06 8.12 -30.28
C PRO A 118 5.46 8.96 -29.04
N PRO A 119 6.59 9.67 -29.06
CA PRO A 119 6.96 10.61 -28.00
C PRO A 119 5.86 11.64 -27.71
N SER A 120 5.67 11.96 -26.42
CA SER A 120 4.68 12.91 -25.90
C SER A 120 3.22 12.59 -26.24
N GLN A 121 2.93 11.36 -26.69
CA GLN A 121 1.56 10.87 -26.90
C GLN A 121 1.07 10.06 -25.71
N THR A 122 -0.26 10.01 -25.55
CA THR A 122 -0.94 9.19 -24.54
C THR A 122 -1.75 8.12 -25.24
N TRP A 123 -1.63 6.88 -24.77
CA TRP A 123 -2.57 5.80 -25.09
C TRP A 123 -3.40 5.47 -23.85
N ASP A 124 -4.68 5.18 -24.03
CA ASP A 124 -5.60 4.93 -22.93
C ASP A 124 -6.53 3.74 -23.18
N PHE A 125 -7.04 3.17 -22.09
CA PHE A 125 -8.09 2.16 -22.14
C PHE A 125 -9.05 2.30 -20.94
N ARG A 126 -10.25 1.75 -21.11
CA ARG A 126 -11.29 1.76 -20.09
C ARG A 126 -11.83 0.36 -19.89
N PHE A 127 -11.96 -0.04 -18.63
CA PHE A 127 -12.58 -1.30 -18.25
C PHE A 127 -13.61 -1.06 -17.14
N ARG A 128 -14.38 -2.08 -16.82
CA ARG A 128 -15.21 -2.11 -15.61
C ARG A 128 -14.55 -3.05 -14.62
N SER A 129 -14.30 -2.61 -13.39
CA SER A 129 -13.74 -3.52 -12.38
C SER A 129 -14.62 -4.74 -12.16
N SER A 130 -14.01 -5.89 -11.92
CA SER A 130 -14.70 -7.11 -11.53
C SER A 130 -15.42 -6.91 -10.19
N PHE A 131 -16.63 -7.45 -10.05
CA PHE A 131 -17.34 -7.45 -8.76
C PHE A 131 -16.57 -8.19 -7.65
N TRP A 132 -15.68 -9.10 -8.05
CA TRP A 132 -14.85 -9.91 -7.15
C TRP A 132 -13.56 -9.23 -6.71
N GLY A 133 -13.29 -7.99 -7.17
CA GLY A 133 -12.16 -7.18 -6.73
C GLY A 133 -10.78 -7.76 -7.07
N ASN A 134 -10.68 -8.66 -8.05
CA ASN A 134 -9.44 -9.32 -8.45
C ASN A 134 -8.87 -8.78 -9.77
N THR A 135 -9.36 -7.63 -10.25
CA THR A 135 -8.94 -7.05 -11.53
C THR A 135 -7.51 -6.55 -11.45
N ARG A 136 -6.68 -7.02 -12.39
CA ARG A 136 -5.30 -6.59 -12.57
C ARG A 136 -5.04 -6.39 -14.06
N PHE A 137 -4.48 -5.25 -14.44
CA PHE A 137 -3.91 -5.03 -15.76
C PHE A 137 -2.39 -4.94 -15.65
N TYR A 138 -1.72 -5.97 -16.17
CA TYR A 138 -0.28 -6.05 -16.30
C TYR A 138 0.13 -5.51 -17.67
N CYS A 139 1.15 -4.66 -17.70
CA CYS A 139 1.66 -4.03 -18.90
C CYS A 139 3.16 -4.23 -19.05
N SER A 140 3.61 -4.42 -20.28
CA SER A 140 5.02 -4.40 -20.68
C SER A 140 5.30 -3.18 -21.56
N VAL A 141 6.47 -2.60 -21.40
CA VAL A 141 6.96 -1.44 -22.16
C VAL A 141 8.37 -1.71 -22.68
N GLU A 142 8.62 -1.37 -23.93
CA GLU A 142 9.91 -1.56 -24.61
C GLU A 142 10.26 -0.31 -25.44
N TRP A 143 11.50 0.17 -25.28
CA TRP A 143 12.10 1.24 -26.06
C TRP A 143 13.59 0.92 -26.32
N PRO A 144 14.33 1.69 -27.15
CA PRO A 144 15.71 1.36 -27.47
C PRO A 144 16.59 1.24 -26.23
N GLY A 145 17.12 0.03 -25.99
CA GLY A 145 18.01 -0.28 -24.88
C GLY A 145 17.35 -0.69 -23.56
N ALA A 146 16.02 -0.66 -23.44
CA ALA A 146 15.34 -1.02 -22.20
C ALA A 146 13.96 -1.68 -22.42
N ALA A 147 13.65 -2.69 -21.61
CA ALA A 147 12.40 -3.43 -21.65
C ALA A 147 11.97 -3.83 -20.24
N HIS A 148 10.70 -3.59 -19.93
CA HIS A 148 10.24 -3.44 -18.56
C HIS A 148 8.76 -3.81 -18.41
N ASN A 149 8.32 -4.07 -17.17
CA ASN A 149 6.96 -4.50 -16.86
C ASN A 149 6.43 -3.84 -15.59
N PHE A 150 5.12 -3.63 -15.51
CA PHE A 150 4.42 -3.02 -14.39
C PHE A 150 2.94 -3.43 -14.34
N ASP A 151 2.26 -3.12 -13.24
CA ASP A 151 0.81 -3.26 -13.16
C ASP A 151 0.15 -1.90 -13.32
N ALA A 152 -0.42 -1.63 -14.49
CA ALA A 152 -1.16 -0.40 -14.78
C ALA A 152 -2.50 -0.30 -14.03
N TYR A 153 -2.97 -1.41 -13.44
CA TYR A 153 -4.04 -1.44 -12.44
C TYR A 153 -3.95 -2.70 -11.56
N VAL A 154 -4.22 -2.57 -10.26
CA VAL A 154 -4.49 -3.66 -9.30
C VAL A 154 -5.58 -3.22 -8.33
N GLU A 155 -6.74 -3.87 -8.32
CA GLU A 155 -7.92 -3.41 -7.55
C GLU A 155 -7.68 -3.19 -6.05
N HIS A 156 -6.96 -4.09 -5.37
CA HIS A 156 -6.68 -3.97 -3.94
C HIS A 156 -5.66 -2.88 -3.58
N ARG A 157 -4.99 -2.29 -4.58
CA ARG A 157 -3.96 -1.25 -4.44
C ARG A 157 -4.45 0.10 -4.96
N ASP A 158 -5.10 0.09 -6.12
CA ASP A 158 -5.36 1.28 -6.92
C ASP A 158 -6.78 1.79 -6.70
N ALA A 159 -6.90 2.77 -5.81
CA ALA A 159 -8.17 3.39 -5.46
C ALA A 159 -8.72 4.37 -6.52
N CYS A 160 -8.24 4.32 -7.77
CA CYS A 160 -8.46 5.36 -8.80
C CYS A 160 -9.62 5.06 -9.77
N THR A 161 -10.42 6.09 -10.05
CA THR A 161 -11.35 6.13 -11.20
C THR A 161 -10.63 6.48 -12.50
N THR A 162 -9.55 7.27 -12.39
CA THR A 162 -8.64 7.63 -13.48
C THR A 162 -7.22 7.40 -13.00
N CYS A 163 -6.51 6.46 -13.63
CA CYS A 163 -5.17 6.02 -13.25
C CYS A 163 -4.21 6.46 -14.36
N ALA A 164 -3.51 7.58 -14.16
CA ALA A 164 -2.70 8.22 -15.18
C ALA A 164 -1.19 8.02 -14.92
N TRP A 165 -0.53 7.35 -15.87
CA TRP A 165 0.88 6.98 -15.89
C TRP A 165 1.65 7.89 -16.84
N SER A 166 2.90 8.21 -16.52
CA SER A 166 3.86 8.69 -17.51
C SER A 166 5.09 7.80 -17.52
N ILE A 167 5.43 7.26 -18.69
CA ILE A 167 6.60 6.42 -18.88
C ILE A 167 7.78 7.34 -19.19
N GLU A 168 8.67 7.51 -18.23
CA GLU A 168 9.91 8.28 -18.31
C GLU A 168 11.12 7.32 -18.29
N PRO A 169 12.30 7.67 -18.86
CA PRO A 169 13.45 6.76 -18.92
C PRO A 169 14.04 6.45 -17.54
N GLU A 170 13.86 7.38 -16.60
CA GLU A 170 14.51 7.36 -15.29
C GLU A 170 13.57 6.89 -14.16
N ASN A 171 12.25 7.15 -14.23
CA ASN A 171 11.33 6.84 -13.12
C ASN A 171 9.80 6.69 -13.46
N PRO A 172 9.35 5.69 -14.25
CA PRO A 172 8.05 5.70 -14.98
C PRO A 172 6.67 5.47 -14.27
N TYR A 173 6.48 5.65 -12.95
CA TYR A 173 5.22 5.21 -12.24
C TYR A 173 4.08 6.26 -12.20
N ILE A 174 2.94 5.93 -11.55
CA ILE A 174 2.05 6.98 -11.02
C ILE A 174 2.72 7.56 -9.78
N PRO A 175 3.13 8.84 -9.79
CA PRO A 175 3.80 9.43 -8.65
C PRO A 175 2.77 9.80 -7.58
N GLU A 176 2.47 8.89 -6.66
CA GLU A 176 2.06 9.33 -5.33
C GLU A 176 3.19 10.19 -4.77
N LYS A 177 2.88 11.48 -4.56
CA LYS A 177 3.83 12.44 -4.01
C LYS A 177 4.02 12.10 -2.54
N ILE A 178 5.05 11.31 -2.24
CA ILE A 178 5.43 11.01 -0.86
C ILE A 178 6.07 12.26 -0.28
N ASN A 179 5.58 12.69 0.87
CA ASN A 179 6.20 13.70 1.69
C ASN A 179 6.84 12.99 2.89
N VAL A 180 8.09 13.30 3.20
CA VAL A 180 8.78 12.81 4.39
C VAL A 180 9.01 14.02 5.27
N ASP A 181 8.60 13.89 6.52
CA ASP A 181 8.60 14.96 7.52
C ASP A 181 9.40 14.46 8.73
N ILE A 182 10.45 15.18 9.15
CA ILE A 182 11.44 14.70 10.12
C ILE A 182 11.58 15.72 11.25
N PHE A 183 11.02 15.38 12.41
CA PHE A 183 11.03 16.18 13.63
C PHE A 183 12.27 15.90 14.50
N ASN A 184 12.91 16.98 14.97
CA ASN A 184 13.95 16.92 16.01
C ASN A 184 13.30 16.81 17.40
N ASP A 185 13.18 15.57 17.89
CA ASP A 185 12.63 15.19 19.21
C ASP A 185 13.74 14.66 20.14
N LEU A 186 14.93 15.26 20.06
CA LEU A 186 16.09 14.88 20.88
C LEU A 186 15.94 15.27 22.36
N GLY A 187 14.96 16.12 22.71
CA GLY A 187 14.64 16.56 24.07
C GLY A 187 15.69 17.44 24.78
N GLN A 188 16.95 17.43 24.33
CA GLN A 188 18.10 18.08 24.99
C GLN A 188 18.38 19.51 24.51
N GLY A 189 17.53 20.09 23.65
CA GLY A 189 17.74 21.44 23.12
C GLY A 189 18.86 21.56 22.08
N PHE A 190 19.31 20.45 21.50
CA PHE A 190 20.31 20.45 20.43
C PHE A 190 19.70 20.67 19.05
N ASN A 191 20.40 21.44 18.22
CA ASN A 191 20.19 21.40 16.78
C ASN A 191 20.63 20.03 16.24
N MET A 192 19.81 19.44 15.38
CA MET A 192 20.13 18.22 14.64
C MET A 192 20.57 18.61 13.22
N THR A 193 21.78 18.24 12.82
CA THR A 193 22.20 18.34 11.42
C THR A 193 21.74 17.09 10.70
N ILE A 194 21.07 17.23 9.56
CA ILE A 194 20.55 16.13 8.75
C ILE A 194 21.06 16.22 7.31
N HIS A 195 21.45 15.08 6.74
CA HIS A 195 21.77 14.94 5.32
C HIS A 195 21.06 13.70 4.79
N CYS A 196 20.15 13.88 3.84
CA CYS A 196 19.38 12.80 3.22
C CYS A 196 19.69 12.69 1.73
N LYS A 197 19.74 11.47 1.21
CA LYS A 197 19.94 11.20 -0.22
C LYS A 197 19.31 9.87 -0.65
N SER A 198 19.05 9.76 -1.95
CA SER A 198 18.71 8.52 -2.62
C SER A 198 19.94 7.97 -3.36
N LYS A 199 19.74 6.98 -4.24
CA LYS A 199 20.73 6.54 -5.21
C LYS A 199 21.06 7.61 -6.28
N ASN A 200 20.09 8.47 -6.61
CA ASN A 200 20.14 9.39 -7.74
C ASN A 200 20.12 10.87 -7.30
N ASP A 201 19.59 11.18 -6.12
CA ASP A 201 19.31 12.53 -5.64
C ASP A 201 20.04 12.79 -4.32
N ASP A 202 20.76 13.90 -4.20
CA ASP A 202 21.30 14.39 -2.94
C ASP A 202 20.50 15.64 -2.50
N LEU A 203 19.85 15.57 -1.34
CA LEU A 203 19.00 16.66 -0.83
C LEU A 203 19.79 17.72 -0.05
N GLY A 204 21.10 17.53 0.12
CA GLY A 204 21.99 18.41 0.85
C GLY A 204 21.88 18.31 2.37
N VAL A 205 22.68 19.14 3.05
CA VAL A 205 22.79 19.19 4.51
C VAL A 205 21.93 20.34 5.05
N HIS A 206 21.11 20.05 6.05
CA HIS A 206 20.19 21.00 6.69
C HIS A 206 20.36 20.96 8.22
N VAL A 207 19.99 22.04 8.90
CA VAL A 207 20.05 22.13 10.37
C VAL A 207 18.63 22.32 10.92
N VAL A 208 18.17 21.35 11.71
CA VAL A 208 16.83 21.32 12.29
C VAL A 208 16.90 21.76 13.76
N PRO A 209 16.27 22.88 14.16
CA PRO A 209 16.29 23.35 15.54
C PRO A 209 15.48 22.42 16.47
N PRO A 210 15.63 22.52 17.80
CA PRO A 210 14.87 21.71 18.75
C PRO A 210 13.36 21.89 18.60
N ASN A 211 12.61 20.78 18.53
CA ASN A 211 11.17 20.77 18.23
C ASN A 211 10.79 21.34 16.85
N GLY A 212 11.75 21.56 15.96
CA GLY A 212 11.51 21.89 14.55
C GLY A 212 11.44 20.65 13.67
N ASP A 213 10.90 20.85 12.47
CA ASP A 213 10.83 19.87 11.39
C ASP A 213 11.78 20.23 10.23
N TRP A 214 12.14 19.21 9.45
CA TRP A 214 12.60 19.37 8.09
C TRP A 214 11.89 18.36 7.19
N GLN A 215 11.37 18.84 6.07
CA GLN A 215 10.55 18.06 5.17
C GLN A 215 11.09 18.08 3.74
N PHE A 216 10.96 16.94 3.07
CA PHE A 216 11.19 16.82 1.63
C PHE A 216 10.06 16.02 0.99
N ASN A 217 10.00 16.07 -0.33
CA ASN A 217 9.04 15.29 -1.09
C ASN A 217 9.67 14.78 -2.38
N PHE A 218 9.22 13.61 -2.80
CA PHE A 218 9.69 12.95 -4.00
C PHE A 218 8.53 12.17 -4.64
N LYS A 219 8.85 11.51 -5.74
CA LYS A 219 7.95 10.64 -6.49
C LYS A 219 8.51 9.23 -6.43
N THR A 220 7.72 8.24 -6.03
CA THR A 220 8.16 6.83 -5.98
C THR A 220 8.57 6.33 -7.36
N SER A 221 9.48 5.37 -7.38
CA SER A 221 9.95 4.75 -8.60
C SER A 221 8.92 3.82 -9.24
N PHE A 222 9.17 3.46 -10.49
CA PHE A 222 8.44 2.35 -11.12
C PHE A 222 9.03 0.99 -10.78
N TRP A 223 10.31 0.98 -10.41
CA TRP A 223 11.10 -0.23 -10.21
C TRP A 223 10.92 -0.81 -8.81
N GLY A 224 10.20 -0.12 -7.92
CA GLY A 224 10.01 -0.54 -6.53
C GLY A 224 11.30 -0.47 -5.71
N ASP A 225 12.25 0.38 -6.13
CA ASP A 225 13.61 0.49 -5.58
C ASP A 225 13.95 1.87 -4.99
N THR A 226 12.96 2.76 -4.81
CA THR A 226 13.21 4.05 -4.13
C THR A 226 13.56 3.84 -2.68
N GLN A 227 14.72 4.34 -2.31
CA GLN A 227 15.20 4.40 -0.93
C GLN A 227 15.80 5.78 -0.67
N PHE A 228 15.37 6.42 0.42
CA PHE A 228 16.02 7.60 0.97
C PHE A 228 16.62 7.25 2.32
N PHE A 229 17.93 7.41 2.43
CA PHE A 229 18.70 7.18 3.65
C PHE A 229 19.29 8.50 4.12
N CYS A 230 19.30 8.68 5.44
CA CYS A 230 19.65 9.94 6.09
C CYS A 230 20.70 9.71 7.17
N SER A 231 21.69 10.60 7.24
CA SER A 231 22.53 10.76 8.43
C SER A 231 22.02 11.89 9.29
N VAL A 232 22.03 11.71 10.61
CA VAL A 232 21.68 12.71 11.61
C VAL A 232 22.80 12.85 12.64
N GLU A 233 23.19 14.10 12.92
CA GLU A 233 24.31 14.42 13.80
C GLU A 233 23.93 15.50 14.82
N TRP A 234 24.37 15.32 16.06
CA TRP A 234 24.27 16.27 17.15
C TRP A 234 25.47 16.11 18.09
N PRO A 235 25.69 16.99 19.09
CA PRO A 235 26.88 16.93 19.94
C PRO A 235 27.06 15.56 20.61
N GLY A 236 28.11 14.83 20.22
CA GLY A 236 28.49 13.52 20.76
C GLY A 236 27.88 12.31 20.05
N ALA A 237 27.10 12.47 18.98
CA ALA A 237 26.50 11.35 18.24
C ALA A 237 26.32 11.62 16.74
N SER A 238 26.48 10.58 15.94
CA SER A 238 26.21 10.55 14.50
C SER A 238 25.61 9.18 14.17
N HIS A 239 24.46 9.18 13.49
CA HIS A 239 23.67 7.98 13.21
C HIS A 239 23.06 8.00 11.82
N TYR A 240 22.72 6.82 11.29
CA TYR A 240 22.07 6.63 10.00
C TYR A 240 20.72 5.94 10.14
N PHE A 241 19.76 6.28 9.27
CA PHE A 241 18.50 5.55 9.15
C PHE A 241 17.88 5.66 7.76
N ASP A 242 17.07 4.66 7.38
CA ASP A 242 16.27 4.68 6.17
C ASP A 242 14.94 5.43 6.39
N ALA A 243 14.91 6.72 6.02
CA ALA A 243 13.73 7.56 6.10
C ALA A 243 12.60 7.12 5.14
N PHE A 244 12.94 6.40 4.06
CA PHE A 244 11.96 5.73 3.20
C PHE A 244 12.57 4.50 2.52
N ILE A 245 11.83 3.39 2.49
CA ILE A 245 12.10 2.21 1.66
C ILE A 245 10.78 1.85 0.97
N GLU A 246 10.75 1.87 -0.36
CA GLU A 246 9.51 1.68 -1.12
C GLU A 246 8.78 0.37 -0.74
N LYS A 247 9.50 -0.73 -0.59
CA LYS A 247 8.91 -2.03 -0.18
C LYS A 247 8.32 -2.05 1.24
N ARG A 248 8.63 -1.07 2.09
CA ARG A 248 8.19 -0.95 3.49
C ARG A 248 7.07 0.11 3.63
N GLU A 249 7.18 1.22 2.91
CA GLU A 249 6.26 2.36 3.00
C GLU A 249 5.20 2.47 1.89
N PHE A 250 5.36 1.81 0.73
CA PHE A 250 4.45 1.97 -0.41
C PHE A 250 3.03 1.50 -0.05
N GLY A 251 2.05 2.40 -0.22
CA GLY A 251 0.66 2.17 0.20
C GLY A 251 0.44 2.19 1.73
N VAL A 252 1.45 2.56 2.53
CA VAL A 252 1.38 2.69 4.00
C VAL A 252 1.28 4.15 4.43
N CYS A 253 2.05 5.04 3.81
CA CYS A 253 2.01 6.49 4.08
C CYS A 253 2.17 7.33 2.80
N THR A 254 1.33 8.36 2.65
CA THR A 254 1.50 9.45 1.67
C THR A 254 2.27 10.63 2.27
N THR A 255 2.19 10.79 3.59
CA THR A 255 3.11 11.58 4.40
C THR A 255 3.67 10.67 5.48
N CYS A 256 4.98 10.42 5.44
CA CYS A 256 5.69 9.55 6.36
C CYS A 256 6.42 10.42 7.39
N VAL A 257 5.89 10.47 8.62
CA VAL A 257 6.36 11.37 9.68
C VAL A 257 7.32 10.65 10.61
N TRP A 258 8.53 11.17 10.78
CA TRP A 258 9.56 10.64 11.66
C TRP A 258 9.80 11.57 12.85
N SER A 259 9.82 11.00 14.05
CA SER A 259 10.33 11.63 15.28
C SER A 259 11.72 11.06 15.54
N ILE A 260 12.75 11.91 15.56
CA ILE A 260 14.13 11.53 15.80
C ILE A 260 14.47 11.72 17.27
N LYS A 261 14.72 10.60 17.97
CA LYS A 261 15.03 10.55 19.40
C LYS A 261 16.47 10.06 19.62
N PRO A 262 17.07 10.27 20.81
CA PRO A 262 18.46 9.88 21.06
C PRO A 262 18.71 8.37 20.97
N ASP A 263 17.69 7.55 21.26
CA ASP A 263 17.76 6.09 21.24
C ASP A 263 17.47 5.49 19.86
N GLN A 264 16.51 6.05 19.12
CA GLN A 264 16.06 5.52 17.82
C GLN A 264 15.13 6.48 17.05
N PRO A 265 15.07 6.39 15.71
CA PRO A 265 14.04 7.04 14.90
C PRO A 265 12.70 6.29 14.99
N CYS A 266 11.60 7.04 15.12
CA CYS A 266 10.23 6.51 15.21
C CYS A 266 9.33 7.05 14.11
N LEU A 267 8.77 6.16 13.29
CA LEU A 267 7.74 6.48 12.30
C LEU A 267 6.40 6.64 13.03
N VAL A 268 5.78 7.81 12.90
CA VAL A 268 4.58 8.25 13.62
C VAL A 268 3.34 8.11 12.75
N PHE A 269 2.33 7.45 13.31
CA PHE A 269 0.96 7.38 12.81
C PHE A 269 0.03 8.03 13.84
N LYS A 270 -1.22 8.38 13.45
CA LYS A 270 -2.16 9.15 14.28
C LYS A 270 -2.20 8.74 15.76
N ASP A 271 -2.30 7.43 16.02
CA ASP A 271 -2.53 6.88 17.36
C ASP A 271 -1.40 5.94 17.82
N LYS A 272 -0.31 5.79 17.03
CA LYS A 272 0.73 4.76 17.20
C LYS A 272 2.07 5.23 16.64
N SER A 273 3.18 4.73 17.18
CA SER A 273 4.51 4.85 16.55
C SER A 273 5.15 3.48 16.38
N VAL A 274 6.01 3.36 15.37
CA VAL A 274 6.86 2.20 15.12
C VAL A 274 8.30 2.70 15.04
N CYS A 275 9.13 2.28 15.99
CA CYS A 275 10.53 2.68 16.05
C CYS A 275 11.44 1.61 15.46
N TYR A 276 12.53 2.07 14.84
CA TYR A 276 13.49 1.22 14.15
C TYR A 276 14.88 1.47 14.75
N PRO A 277 15.72 0.43 14.93
CA PRO A 277 17.10 0.66 15.35
C PRO A 277 17.85 1.50 14.31
N TRP A 278 18.86 2.24 14.78
CA TRP A 278 19.82 2.90 13.89
C TRP A 278 20.45 1.90 12.92
N THR A 279 20.67 2.35 11.69
CA THR A 279 21.38 1.58 10.66
C THR A 279 22.89 1.67 10.91
N SER A 280 23.57 0.53 10.74
CA SER A 280 25.01 0.34 10.95
C SER A 280 25.82 0.53 9.67
#